data_AF-D3Q6R0-F1
#
_entry.id   AF-D3Q6R0-F1
#
_cell.length_a   1.000
_cell.length_b   1.000
_cell.length_c   1.000
_cell.angle_alpha   90.00
_cell.angle_beta   90.00
_cell.angle_gamma   90.00
#
_symmetry.space_group_name_H-M   'P 1'
#
loop_
_entity.id
_entity.type
_entity.pdbx_description
1 polymer ?
#
loop_
_entity_poly.entity_id
_entity_poly.type
_entity_poly.pdbx_seq_one_letter_code
_entity_poly.pdbx_strand_id
1 'polypeptide(L)'
;MSETAIAEPATRAKATGLARTTRINAILIAVVTLAQPVWIGLLFTGSVFGAVAHGIGAGALVLLSLIHLVLSIVRSRGRGKSEVWGNLAFIGLIVAQSLLGVFQLYPLHFPVGVLMAIGSVHLVQATNKEVRDAGTEAKA
;
A
#
# COMPACT_ATOMS: atom_id res chain seq x y z
N MET A 1 -6.39 -2.21 44.72
CA MET A 1 -7.42 -1.87 43.72
C MET A 1 -6.71 -1.61 42.41
N SER A 2 -7.14 -2.31 41.36
CA SER A 2 -6.38 -2.57 40.13
C SER A 2 -6.45 -1.42 39.12
N GLU A 3 -5.35 -0.70 38.94
CA GLU A 3 -5.14 0.31 37.90
C GLU A 3 -5.06 -0.29 36.47
N THR A 4 -5.02 -1.62 36.38
CA THR A 4 -4.85 -2.39 35.13
C THR A 4 -6.11 -2.51 34.27
N ALA A 5 -7.31 -2.27 34.80
CA ALA A 5 -8.55 -2.54 34.06
C ALA A 5 -8.98 -1.44 33.06
N ILE A 6 -8.45 -0.21 33.18
CA ILE A 6 -8.90 0.95 32.36
C ILE A 6 -7.98 1.19 31.13
N ALA A 7 -6.73 0.74 31.18
CA ALA A 7 -5.78 0.90 30.07
C ALA A 7 -6.07 -0.03 28.87
N GLU A 8 -6.76 -1.15 29.11
CA GLU A 8 -6.99 -2.19 28.12
C GLU A 8 -7.93 -1.80 26.94
N PRO A 9 -9.11 -1.17 27.15
CA PRO A 9 -10.02 -0.83 26.05
C PRO A 9 -9.48 0.25 25.10
N ALA A 10 -8.79 1.26 25.63
CA ALA A 10 -8.22 2.34 24.82
C ALA A 10 -7.11 1.84 23.88
N THR A 11 -6.34 0.84 24.32
CA THR A 11 -5.24 0.26 23.55
C THR A 11 -5.78 -0.64 22.42
N ARG A 12 -6.87 -1.39 22.70
CA ARG A 12 -7.60 -2.19 21.70
C ARG A 12 -8.26 -1.31 20.62
N ALA A 13 -8.90 -0.20 21.00
CA ALA A 13 -9.49 0.75 20.05
C ALA A 13 -8.45 1.40 19.12
N LYS A 14 -7.27 1.73 19.64
CA LYS A 14 -6.15 2.25 18.84
C LYS A 14 -5.62 1.21 17.85
N ALA A 15 -5.47 -0.04 18.27
CA ALA A 15 -5.00 -1.13 17.41
C ALA A 15 -5.95 -1.43 16.24
N THR A 16 -7.26 -1.47 16.52
CA THR A 16 -8.29 -1.65 15.48
C THR A 16 -8.39 -0.46 14.52
N GLY A 17 -8.25 0.76 15.04
CA GLY A 17 -8.16 1.98 14.22
C GLY A 17 -6.96 1.95 13.28
N LEU A 18 -5.76 1.65 13.79
CA LEU A 18 -4.54 1.57 13.00
C LEU A 18 -4.64 0.48 11.91
N ALA A 19 -5.17 -0.69 12.23
CA ALA A 19 -5.38 -1.77 11.25
C ALA A 19 -6.34 -1.34 10.12
N ARG A 20 -7.43 -0.64 10.46
CA ARG A 20 -8.37 -0.10 9.47
C ARG A 20 -7.72 0.96 8.58
N THR A 21 -6.96 1.88 9.16
CA THR A 21 -6.23 2.91 8.40
C THR A 21 -5.20 2.28 7.45
N THR A 22 -4.45 1.29 7.92
CA THR A 22 -3.46 0.56 7.11
C THR A 22 -4.12 -0.14 5.92
N ARG A 23 -5.27 -0.78 6.15
CA ARG A 23 -6.08 -1.40 5.10
C ARG A 23 -6.60 -0.39 4.07
N ILE A 24 -7.14 0.74 4.51
CA ILE A 24 -7.63 1.79 3.60
C ILE A 24 -6.48 2.27 2.71
N ASN A 25 -5.30 2.52 3.29
CA ASN A 25 -4.12 2.93 2.53
C ASN A 25 -3.69 1.87 1.51
N ALA A 26 -3.68 0.59 1.87
CA ALA A 26 -3.39 -0.51 0.93
C ALA A 26 -4.40 -0.56 -0.23
N ILE A 27 -5.69 -0.34 0.04
CA ILE A 27 -6.73 -0.28 -0.99
C ILE A 27 -6.48 0.90 -1.93
N LEU A 28 -6.13 2.08 -1.40
CA LEU A 28 -5.79 3.24 -2.22
C LEU A 28 -4.58 2.97 -3.12
N ILE A 29 -3.53 2.33 -2.59
CA ILE A 29 -2.37 1.89 -3.38
C ILE A 29 -2.83 0.99 -4.53
N ALA A 30 -3.66 -0.02 -4.24
CA ALA A 30 -4.15 -0.95 -5.25
C ALA A 30 -5.00 -0.25 -6.32
N VAL A 31 -5.93 0.62 -5.92
CA VAL A 31 -6.76 1.40 -6.85
C VAL A 31 -5.91 2.24 -7.78
N VAL A 32 -4.96 3.02 -7.22
CA VAL A 32 -4.08 3.87 -8.04
C VAL A 32 -3.19 3.02 -8.94
N THR A 33 -2.63 1.91 -8.44
CA THR A 33 -1.79 0.99 -9.23
C THR A 33 -2.55 0.39 -10.41
N LEU A 34 -3.79 -0.04 -10.19
CA LEU A 34 -4.63 -0.63 -11.23
C LEU A 34 -5.20 0.40 -12.21
N ALA A 35 -5.24 1.68 -11.82
CA ALA A 35 -5.61 2.77 -12.71
C ALA A 35 -4.45 3.21 -13.64
N GLN A 36 -3.20 2.94 -13.26
CA GLN A 36 -2.01 3.33 -14.06
C GLN A 36 -2.06 2.86 -15.52
N PRO A 37 -2.38 1.58 -15.83
CA PRO A 37 -2.50 1.09 -17.21
C PRO A 37 -3.55 1.84 -18.03
N VAL A 38 -4.63 2.32 -17.40
CA VAL A 38 -5.68 3.10 -18.07
C VAL A 38 -5.16 4.48 -18.42
N TRP A 39 -4.48 5.16 -17.49
CA TRP A 39 -3.93 6.49 -17.73
C TRP A 39 -2.79 6.50 -18.74
N ILE A 40 -1.89 5.52 -18.70
CA ILE A 40 -0.84 5.39 -19.71
C ILE A 40 -1.43 5.01 -21.08
N GLY A 41 -2.48 4.18 -21.12
CA GLY A 41 -3.21 3.89 -22.35
C GLY A 41 -3.81 5.16 -22.97
N LEU A 42 -4.40 6.03 -22.15
CA LEU A 42 -4.88 7.34 -22.59
C LEU A 42 -3.75 8.27 -23.06
N LEU A 43 -2.57 8.22 -22.44
CA LEU A 43 -1.41 8.99 -22.93
C LEU A 43 -1.08 8.57 -24.37
N PHE A 44 -1.10 7.27 -24.69
CA PHE A 44 -0.79 6.78 -26.03
C PHE A 44 -1.83 7.16 -27.10
N THR A 45 -3.01 7.64 -26.71
CA THR A 45 -3.97 8.25 -27.66
C THR A 45 -3.73 9.74 -27.90
N GLY A 46 -2.67 10.32 -27.31
CA GLY A 46 -2.36 11.74 -27.38
C GLY A 46 -3.08 12.58 -26.32
N SER A 47 -3.75 11.96 -25.34
CA SER A 47 -4.47 12.69 -24.30
C SER A 47 -3.53 13.33 -23.28
N VAL A 48 -3.55 14.67 -23.20
CA VAL A 48 -2.87 15.43 -22.15
C VAL A 48 -3.36 15.01 -20.76
N PHE A 49 -4.65 14.71 -20.63
CA PHE A 49 -5.20 14.22 -19.37
C PHE A 49 -4.57 12.87 -18.97
N GLY A 50 -4.39 11.94 -19.91
CA GLY A 50 -3.72 10.66 -19.65
C GLY A 50 -2.29 10.85 -19.13
N ALA A 51 -1.53 11.76 -19.76
CA ALA A 51 -0.18 12.12 -19.35
C ALA A 51 -0.13 12.64 -17.90
N VAL A 52 -0.98 13.62 -17.59
CA VAL A 52 -1.05 14.27 -16.28
C VAL A 52 -1.52 13.28 -15.22
N ALA A 53 -2.57 12.51 -15.50
CA ALA A 53 -3.11 11.51 -14.58
C ALA A 53 -2.08 10.42 -14.25
N HIS A 54 -1.36 9.91 -15.26
CA HIS A 54 -0.29 8.94 -15.07
C HIS A 54 0.82 9.48 -14.15
N GLY A 55 1.29 10.71 -14.42
CA GLY A 55 2.31 11.37 -13.60
C GLY A 55 1.88 11.63 -12.16
N ILE A 56 0.68 12.20 -11.96
CA ILE A 56 0.11 12.43 -10.62
C ILE A 56 -0.05 11.10 -9.88
N GLY A 57 -0.58 10.09 -10.56
CA GLY A 57 -0.77 8.77 -9.98
C GLY A 57 0.56 8.13 -9.56
N ALA A 58 1.64 8.31 -10.31
CA ALA A 58 2.96 7.79 -9.94
C ALA A 58 3.47 8.46 -8.65
N GLY A 59 3.34 9.78 -8.55
CA GLY A 59 3.65 10.52 -7.32
C GLY A 59 2.78 10.09 -6.13
N ALA A 60 1.48 9.87 -6.36
CA ALA A 60 0.56 9.38 -5.35
C ALA A 60 0.95 7.98 -4.84
N LEU A 61 1.39 7.07 -5.72
CA LEU A 61 1.86 5.74 -5.31
C LEU A 61 3.10 5.81 -4.41
N VAL A 62 4.06 6.69 -4.71
CA VAL A 62 5.22 6.91 -3.85
C VAL A 62 4.77 7.38 -2.47
N LEU A 63 3.94 8.43 -2.41
CA LEU A 63 3.47 8.98 -1.14
C LEU A 63 2.68 7.97 -0.32
N LEU A 64 1.71 7.29 -0.94
CA LEU A 64 0.89 6.27 -0.28
C LEU A 64 1.74 5.10 0.23
N SER A 65 2.77 4.68 -0.51
CA SER A 65 3.65 3.58 -0.11
C SER A 65 4.58 3.96 1.05
N LEU A 66 5.02 5.22 1.11
CA LEU A 66 5.77 5.75 2.25
C LEU A 66 4.88 5.85 3.51
N ILE A 67 3.64 6.33 3.35
CA ILE A 67 2.65 6.33 4.43
C ILE A 67 2.41 4.89 4.90
N HIS A 68 2.23 3.95 3.96
CA HIS A 68 2.06 2.53 4.30
C HIS A 68 3.25 2.01 5.09
N LEU A 69 4.49 2.34 4.69
CA LEU A 69 5.69 1.90 5.37
C LEU A 69 5.69 2.36 6.83
N VAL A 70 5.35 3.62 7.08
CA VAL A 70 5.28 4.17 8.43
C VAL A 70 4.21 3.44 9.24
N LEU A 71 3.01 3.22 8.67
CA LEU A 71 1.93 2.48 9.33
C LEU A 71 2.35 1.04 9.68
N SER A 72 2.97 0.32 8.74
CA SER A 72 3.49 -1.03 8.93
C SER A 72 4.59 -1.06 10.00
N ILE A 73 5.51 -0.09 10.01
CA ILE A 73 6.58 0.01 11.02
C ILE A 73 5.99 0.24 12.41
N VAL A 74 5.11 1.23 12.55
CA VAL A 74 4.45 1.56 13.84
C VAL A 74 3.73 0.34 14.39
N ARG A 75 3.07 -0.44 13.50
CA ARG A 75 2.35 -1.65 13.88
C ARG A 75 3.26 -2.85 14.17
N SER A 76 4.41 -2.96 13.51
CA SER A 76 5.35 -4.08 13.67
C SER A 76 6.14 -4.05 14.99
N ARG A 77 5.97 -3.03 15.84
CA ARG A 77 6.55 -2.98 17.19
C ARG A 77 5.97 -4.10 18.07
N GLY A 78 6.58 -5.28 18.01
CA GLY A 78 6.23 -6.47 18.79
C GLY A 78 5.59 -7.63 18.00
N ARG A 79 5.39 -7.50 16.67
CA ARG A 79 4.81 -8.54 15.79
C ARG A 79 5.66 -8.69 14.50
N GLY A 80 5.46 -9.77 13.75
CA GLY A 80 6.33 -10.15 12.61
C GLY A 80 6.58 -9.05 11.57
N LYS A 81 7.80 -9.00 11.02
CA LYS A 81 8.27 -7.95 10.09
C LYS A 81 7.90 -8.18 8.61
N SER A 82 7.13 -9.21 8.30
CA SER A 82 6.85 -9.63 6.91
C SER A 82 6.18 -8.55 6.09
N GLU A 83 5.27 -7.77 6.69
CA GLU A 83 4.60 -6.66 6.02
C GLU A 83 5.55 -5.52 5.67
N VAL A 84 6.47 -5.17 6.59
CA VAL A 84 7.49 -4.13 6.35
C VAL A 84 8.36 -4.54 5.17
N TRP A 85 8.80 -5.80 5.11
CA TRP A 85 9.56 -6.32 3.97
C TRP A 85 8.76 -6.33 2.68
N GLY A 86 7.48 -6.73 2.73
CA GLY A 86 6.59 -6.69 1.57
C GLY A 86 6.41 -5.27 1.02
N ASN A 87 6.22 -4.29 1.89
CA ASN A 87 6.09 -2.89 1.46
C ASN A 87 7.42 -2.31 0.96
N LEU A 88 8.56 -2.67 1.56
CA LEU A 88 9.88 -2.29 1.03
C LEU A 88 10.13 -2.87 -0.36
N ALA A 89 9.76 -4.14 -0.58
CA ALA A 89 9.84 -4.75 -1.91
C ALA A 89 8.94 -4.01 -2.91
N PHE A 90 7.73 -3.63 -2.51
CA PHE A 90 6.81 -2.84 -3.34
C PHE A 90 7.37 -1.45 -3.69
N ILE A 91 7.97 -0.74 -2.72
CA ILE A 91 8.69 0.52 -2.98
C ILE A 91 9.83 0.32 -3.97
N GLY A 92 10.58 -0.79 -3.84
CA GLY A 92 11.61 -1.17 -4.82
C GLY A 92 11.05 -1.31 -6.23
N LEU A 93 9.88 -1.93 -6.39
CA LEU A 93 9.20 -2.02 -7.68
C LEU A 93 8.78 -0.64 -8.22
N ILE A 94 8.28 0.27 -7.36
CA ILE A 94 7.94 1.64 -7.78
C ILE A 94 9.17 2.37 -8.32
N VAL A 95 10.31 2.26 -7.63
CA VAL A 95 11.56 2.89 -8.06
C VAL A 95 12.02 2.29 -9.39
N ALA A 96 12.02 0.96 -9.51
CA ALA A 96 12.38 0.28 -10.75
C ALA A 96 11.47 0.72 -11.91
N GLN A 97 10.15 0.74 -11.69
CA GLN A 97 9.16 1.16 -12.67
C GLN A 97 9.40 2.60 -13.14
N SER A 98 9.70 3.49 -12.20
CA SER A 98 9.97 4.91 -12.50
C SER A 98 11.23 5.08 -13.34
N LEU A 99 12.32 4.40 -12.98
CA LEU A 99 13.57 4.43 -13.74
C LEU A 99 13.38 3.85 -15.15
N LEU A 100 12.74 2.68 -15.26
CA LEU A 100 12.46 2.06 -16.55
C LEU A 100 11.58 2.95 -17.45
N GLY A 101 10.63 3.68 -16.86
CA GLY A 101 9.79 4.65 -17.57
C GLY A 101 10.60 5.83 -18.09
N VAL A 102 11.45 6.43 -17.25
CA VAL A 102 12.33 7.55 -17.63
C VAL A 102 13.31 7.15 -18.74
N PHE A 103 13.90 5.96 -18.65
CA PHE A 103 14.83 5.44 -19.66
C PHE A 103 14.13 4.77 -20.86
N GLN A 104 12.79 4.81 -20.92
CA GLN A 104 11.99 4.25 -22.03
C GLN A 104 12.25 2.75 -22.29
N LEU A 105 12.64 2.00 -21.24
CA LEU A 105 12.89 0.56 -21.29
C LEU A 105 11.56 -0.22 -21.18
N TYR A 106 10.65 0.05 -22.12
CA TYR A 106 9.27 -0.46 -22.08
C TYR A 106 9.13 -1.99 -21.98
N PRO A 107 9.97 -2.82 -22.63
CA PRO A 107 9.89 -4.27 -22.50
C PRO A 107 10.03 -4.78 -21.06
N LEU A 108 10.74 -4.04 -20.20
CA LEU A 108 10.86 -4.34 -18.77
C LEU A 108 9.85 -3.57 -17.92
N HIS A 109 9.48 -2.36 -18.35
CA HIS A 109 8.49 -1.52 -17.68
C HIS A 109 7.12 -2.20 -17.58
N PHE A 110 6.64 -2.85 -18.64
CA PHE A 110 5.33 -3.51 -18.58
C PHE A 110 5.29 -4.69 -17.59
N PRO A 111 6.23 -5.67 -17.62
CA PRO A 111 6.27 -6.73 -16.64
C PRO A 111 6.39 -6.23 -15.19
N VAL A 112 7.22 -5.23 -14.92
CA VAL A 112 7.35 -4.66 -13.57
C VAL A 112 6.04 -3.99 -13.13
N GLY A 113 5.31 -3.33 -14.04
CA GLY A 113 3.97 -2.82 -13.77
C GLY A 113 2.97 -3.92 -13.38
N VAL A 114 3.04 -5.09 -14.00
CA VAL A 114 2.22 -6.26 -13.62
C VAL A 114 2.61 -6.78 -12.24
N LEU A 115 3.91 -6.86 -11.93
CA LEU A 115 4.39 -7.23 -10.59
C LEU A 115 3.90 -6.25 -9.53
N MET A 116 3.86 -4.95 -9.85
CA MET A 116 3.25 -3.95 -8.97
C MET A 116 1.75 -4.21 -8.78
N ALA A 117 0.99 -4.49 -9.83
CA ALA A 117 -0.43 -4.82 -9.69
C ALA A 117 -0.63 -6.01 -8.72
N ILE A 118 0.13 -7.09 -8.90
CA ILE A 118 0.12 -8.26 -8.01
C ILE A 118 0.52 -7.88 -6.57
N GLY A 119 1.62 -7.16 -6.40
CA GLY A 119 2.10 -6.70 -5.10
C GLY A 119 1.09 -5.84 -4.35
N SER A 120 0.38 -4.96 -5.06
CA SER A 120 -0.64 -4.09 -4.47
C SER A 120 -1.84 -4.90 -3.94
N VAL A 121 -2.24 -5.96 -4.65
CA VAL A 121 -3.30 -6.89 -4.19
C VAL A 121 -2.83 -7.67 -2.96
N HIS A 122 -1.57 -8.11 -2.93
CA HIS A 122 -1.01 -8.78 -1.76
C HIS A 122 -0.97 -7.89 -0.51
N LEU A 123 -0.67 -6.59 -0.64
CA LEU A 123 -0.75 -5.64 0.48
C LEU A 123 -2.19 -5.55 1.02
N VAL A 124 -3.20 -5.52 0.15
CA VAL A 124 -4.61 -5.54 0.58
C VAL A 124 -4.97 -6.86 1.29
N GLN A 125 -4.49 -8.00 0.78
CA GLN A 125 -4.75 -9.30 1.41
C GLN A 125 -4.08 -9.42 2.78
N ALA A 126 -2.84 -8.95 2.92
CA ALA A 126 -2.12 -8.92 4.19
C ALA A 126 -2.90 -8.12 5.24
N THR A 127 -3.34 -6.92 4.87
CA THR A 127 -4.12 -6.04 5.75
C THR A 127 -5.52 -6.58 6.09
N ASN A 128 -6.18 -7.31 5.18
CA ASN A 128 -7.46 -7.96 5.45
C ASN A 128 -7.36 -9.05 6.53
N LYS A 129 -6.31 -9.88 6.48
CA LYS A 129 -6.08 -10.91 7.49
C LYS A 129 -5.98 -10.27 8.88
N GLU A 130 -5.24 -9.18 8.97
CA GLU A 130 -4.95 -8.56 10.26
C GLU A 130 -6.12 -7.76 10.83
N VAL A 131 -6.95 -7.12 9.98
CA VAL A 131 -8.21 -6.51 10.44
C VAL A 131 -9.16 -7.56 11.02
N ARG A 132 -9.19 -8.78 10.43
CA ARG A 132 -9.98 -9.89 10.96
C ARG A 132 -9.44 -10.34 12.32
N ASP A 133 -8.13 -10.54 12.43
CA ASP A 133 -7.50 -10.99 13.68
C ASP A 133 -7.72 -9.98 14.82
N ALA A 134 -7.54 -8.68 14.55
CA ALA A 134 -7.80 -7.60 15.52
C ALA A 134 -9.28 -7.49 15.92
N GLY A 135 -10.21 -7.81 15.00
CA GLY A 135 -11.64 -7.84 15.28
C GLY A 135 -12.08 -9.03 16.13
N THR A 136 -11.40 -10.17 16.00
CA THR A 136 -11.62 -11.35 16.85
C THR A 136 -11.07 -11.11 18.26
N GLU A 137 -9.85 -10.56 18.39
CA GLU A 137 -9.27 -10.16 19.69
C GLU A 137 -10.15 -9.12 20.42
N ALA A 138 -10.87 -8.26 19.69
CA ALA A 138 -11.75 -7.26 20.30
C ALA A 138 -13.08 -7.84 20.85
N LYS A 139 -13.49 -9.04 20.42
CA LYS A 139 -14.73 -9.70 20.86
C LYS A 139 -14.52 -10.71 21.99
N ALA A 140 -13.26 -11.08 22.27
CA ALA A 140 -12.86 -11.97 23.35
C ALA A 140 -12.51 -11.17 24.62
#